data_AF-A0A8J5V666-F1
#
_entry.id   AF-A0A8J5V666-F1
#
_cell.length_a   1.000
_cell.length_b   1.000
_cell.length_c   1.000
_cell.angle_alpha   90.00
_cell.angle_beta   90.00
_cell.angle_gamma   90.00
#
_symmetry.space_group_name_H-M   'P 1'
#
loop_
_entity.id
_entity.type
_entity.pdbx_description
1 polymer ?
#
loop_
_entity_poly.entity_id
_entity_poly.type
_entity_poly.pdbx_seq_one_letter_code
_entity_poly.pdbx_strand_id
1 'polypeptide(L)'
;MRWVTGVHDITVAQYSKGIGVYRSMRSERFTVGGRKWCLWFYPDGSNFEVRGRDASVYLETLCRADTVAIAEFSIALLNRSGDAVHKLLESPALGALHGDSLTLRCIVDVIMERKNRAAGIVAVPVPPSCHAANAEKFLLSGDIPFDLEFHVSDVTFKAHRMVVAGQSPYF
;
A
#
# COMPACT_ATOMS: atom_id res chain seq x y z
N MET A 1 19.36 -10.77 -13.93
CA MET A 1 18.07 -10.80 -13.22
C MET A 1 17.87 -12.22 -12.71
N ARG A 2 17.59 -12.45 -11.43
CA ARG A 2 17.36 -13.79 -10.87
C ARG A 2 15.94 -13.85 -10.32
N TRP A 3 15.19 -14.86 -10.74
CA TRP A 3 13.84 -15.16 -10.26
C TRP A 3 13.92 -16.14 -9.11
N VAL A 4 13.18 -15.89 -8.04
CA VAL A 4 12.97 -16.82 -6.94
C VAL A 4 11.48 -16.96 -6.71
N THR A 5 10.95 -18.13 -7.03
CA THR A 5 9.54 -18.49 -6.80
C THR A 5 9.39 -19.13 -5.42
N GLY A 6 8.37 -18.73 -4.68
CA GLY A 6 7.94 -19.39 -3.46
C GLY A 6 6.45 -19.70 -3.52
N VAL A 7 6.06 -20.88 -3.03
CA VAL A 7 4.66 -21.32 -2.92
C VAL A 7 4.36 -21.57 -1.45
N HIS A 8 3.32 -20.93 -0.95
CA HIS A 8 2.93 -21.02 0.45
C HIS A 8 1.42 -21.22 0.58
N ASP A 9 1.03 -22.32 1.21
CA ASP A 9 -0.35 -22.59 1.61
C ASP A 9 -0.55 -22.03 3.02
N ILE A 10 -1.51 -21.12 3.15
CA ILE A 10 -1.76 -20.33 4.36
C ILE A 10 -3.21 -20.54 4.77
N THR A 11 -3.41 -21.03 5.98
CA THR A 11 -4.74 -21.21 6.55
C THR A 11 -5.12 -20.00 7.39
N VAL A 12 -6.25 -19.37 7.05
CA VAL A 12 -6.94 -18.37 7.87
C VAL A 12 -7.96 -19.11 8.72
N ALA A 13 -7.63 -19.32 9.99
CA ALA A 13 -8.54 -19.93 10.96
C ALA A 13 -9.64 -18.92 11.38
N GLN A 14 -10.80 -19.44 11.78
CA GLN A 14 -11.94 -18.65 12.26
C GLN A 14 -12.40 -17.58 11.27
N TYR A 15 -12.34 -17.90 9.98
CA TYR A 15 -12.88 -17.08 8.92
C TYR A 15 -14.37 -16.82 9.19
N SER A 16 -14.71 -15.54 9.36
CA SER A 16 -16.06 -15.05 9.50
C SER A 16 -16.22 -13.76 8.69
N LYS A 17 -17.33 -13.66 7.95
CA LYS A 17 -17.82 -12.37 7.45
C LYS A 17 -18.59 -11.66 8.57
N GLY A 18 -18.71 -10.34 8.49
CA GLY A 18 -19.42 -9.52 9.47
C GLY A 18 -18.57 -9.02 10.64
N ILE A 19 -17.24 -9.08 10.54
CA ILE A 19 -16.33 -8.44 11.50
C ILE A 19 -16.25 -6.92 11.26
N GLY A 20 -16.69 -6.45 10.09
CA GLY A 20 -16.76 -5.05 9.69
C GLY A 20 -15.73 -4.70 8.62
N VAL A 21 -16.10 -3.79 7.72
CA VAL A 21 -15.20 -3.25 6.67
C VAL A 21 -13.91 -2.72 7.32
N TYR A 22 -12.76 -2.90 6.65
CA TYR A 22 -11.41 -2.59 7.14
C TYR A 22 -10.88 -3.45 8.28
N ARG A 23 -11.71 -4.28 8.93
CA ARG A 23 -11.17 -5.29 9.85
C ARG A 23 -10.48 -6.38 9.06
N SER A 24 -9.32 -6.78 9.56
CA SER A 24 -8.45 -7.71 8.86
C SER A 24 -7.85 -8.76 9.79
N MET A 25 -7.44 -9.83 9.15
CA MET A 25 -6.61 -10.89 9.73
C MET A 25 -5.29 -10.91 8.99
N ARG A 26 -4.20 -11.21 9.70
CA ARG A 26 -2.87 -11.33 9.12
C ARG A 26 -2.39 -12.76 9.21
N SER A 27 -1.80 -13.26 8.12
CA SER A 27 -1.15 -14.57 8.12
C SER A 27 0.10 -14.61 8.99
N GLU A 28 0.60 -15.82 9.22
CA GLU A 28 2.00 -16.00 9.58
C GLU A 28 2.93 -15.48 8.49
N ARG A 29 4.19 -15.24 8.87
CA ARG A 29 5.21 -14.69 7.99
C ARG A 29 5.94 -15.80 7.26
N PHE A 30 6.16 -15.61 5.97
CA PHE A 30 6.93 -16.54 5.14
C PHE A 30 8.06 -15.82 4.40
N THR A 31 9.01 -16.57 3.85
CA THR A 31 10.22 -16.01 3.23
C THR A 31 10.37 -16.47 1.79
N VAL A 32 10.45 -15.53 0.86
CA VAL A 32 10.73 -15.77 -0.57
C VAL A 32 11.77 -14.77 -1.04
N GLY A 33 12.80 -15.25 -1.73
CA GLY A 33 13.83 -14.39 -2.29
C GLY A 33 14.58 -13.55 -1.24
N GLY A 34 14.82 -14.11 -0.04
CA GLY A 34 15.46 -13.39 1.07
C GLY A 34 14.60 -12.30 1.70
N ARG A 35 13.32 -12.21 1.32
CA ARG A 35 12.37 -11.22 1.84
C ARG A 35 11.29 -11.89 2.65
N LYS A 36 10.82 -11.17 3.68
CA LYS A 36 9.75 -11.62 4.56
C LYS A 36 8.43 -11.01 4.10
N TRP A 37 7.42 -11.86 3.97
CA TRP A 37 6.11 -11.53 3.44
C TRP A 37 5.01 -11.96 4.41
N CYS A 38 3.84 -11.33 4.31
CA CYS A 38 2.61 -11.81 4.93
C CYS A 38 1.39 -11.42 4.09
N LEU A 39 0.28 -12.14 4.27
CA LEU A 39 -1.01 -11.80 3.69
C LEU A 39 -1.87 -11.04 4.70
N TRP A 40 -2.59 -10.03 4.19
CA TRP A 40 -3.70 -9.39 4.87
C TRP A 40 -5.00 -9.84 4.24
N PHE A 41 -5.95 -10.23 5.08
CA PHE A 41 -7.24 -10.74 4.67
C PHE A 41 -8.36 -9.87 5.25
N TYR A 42 -9.24 -9.34 4.40
CA TYR A 42 -10.36 -8.48 4.76
C TYR A 42 -11.68 -9.18 4.36
N PRO A 43 -12.38 -9.85 5.29
CA PRO A 43 -13.59 -10.62 4.96
C PRO A 43 -14.74 -9.79 4.41
N ASP A 44 -14.87 -8.54 4.88
CA ASP A 44 -15.94 -7.59 4.53
C ASP A 44 -15.44 -6.47 3.60
N GLY A 45 -14.25 -6.65 3.02
CA GLY A 45 -13.62 -5.69 2.13
C GLY A 45 -12.75 -4.64 2.82
N SER A 46 -11.96 -3.98 1.99
CA SER A 46 -10.94 -2.98 2.38
C SER A 46 -11.32 -1.55 1.99
N ASN A 47 -12.51 -1.33 1.43
CA ASN A 47 -13.05 0.01 1.16
C ASN A 47 -14.57 0.08 1.33
N PHE A 48 -15.11 1.28 1.52
CA PHE A 48 -16.56 1.53 1.63
C PHE A 48 -17.24 1.76 0.27
N GLU A 49 -16.47 1.94 -0.82
CA GLU A 49 -17.00 2.41 -2.11
C GLU A 49 -17.54 1.28 -2.99
N VAL A 50 -17.01 0.05 -2.85
CA VAL A 50 -17.51 -1.09 -3.61
C VAL A 50 -18.85 -1.52 -3.01
N ARG A 51 -19.93 -1.34 -3.78
CA ARG A 51 -21.30 -1.77 -3.40
C ARG A 51 -21.45 -3.30 -3.22
N GLY A 52 -20.38 -4.07 -3.43
CA GLY A 52 -20.24 -5.48 -3.07
C GLY A 52 -19.29 -5.63 -1.87
N ARG A 53 -19.78 -6.26 -0.79
CA ARG A 53 -19.01 -6.64 0.40
C ARG A 53 -18.09 -7.82 0.08
N ASP A 54 -17.23 -7.64 -0.91
CA ASP A 54 -16.37 -8.69 -1.41
C ASP A 54 -15.15 -8.83 -0.51
N ALA A 55 -14.81 -10.07 -0.17
CA ALA A 55 -13.58 -10.32 0.58
C ALA A 55 -12.36 -9.89 -0.26
N SER A 56 -11.33 -9.32 0.37
CA SER A 56 -10.09 -8.92 -0.32
C SER A 56 -8.85 -9.44 0.40
N VAL A 57 -7.80 -9.72 -0.39
CA VAL A 57 -6.52 -10.25 0.09
C VAL A 57 -5.37 -9.45 -0.50
N TYR A 58 -4.42 -9.07 0.33
CA TYR A 58 -3.23 -8.30 -0.07
C TYR A 58 -1.95 -8.99 0.38
N LEU A 59 -0.92 -8.93 -0.46
CA LEU A 59 0.44 -9.33 -0.10
C LEU A 59 1.23 -8.11 0.39
N GLU A 60 1.80 -8.20 1.59
CA GLU A 60 2.68 -7.18 2.15
C GLU A 60 4.12 -7.71 2.27
N THR A 61 5.09 -6.86 1.95
CA THR A 61 6.52 -7.10 2.22
C THR A 61 6.97 -6.35 3.47
N LEU A 62 7.68 -7.04 4.36
CA LEU A 62 8.19 -6.48 5.62
C LEU A 62 9.66 -6.04 5.53
N CYS A 63 10.26 -6.08 4.34
CA CYS A 63 11.66 -5.72 4.13
C CYS A 63 11.83 -4.20 3.94
N ARG A 64 12.95 -3.67 4.42
CA ARG A 64 13.32 -2.25 4.23
C ARG A 64 13.65 -1.94 2.76
N ALA A 65 13.58 -0.65 2.43
CA ALA A 65 13.69 -0.09 1.08
C ALA A 65 15.10 -0.15 0.43
N ASP A 66 16.10 -0.76 1.07
CA ASP A 66 17.51 -0.71 0.62
C ASP A 66 17.81 -1.63 -0.58
N THR A 67 16.90 -2.55 -0.87
CA THR A 67 16.90 -3.41 -2.04
C THR A 67 15.62 -3.17 -2.84
N VAL A 68 15.76 -2.78 -4.10
CA VAL A 68 14.65 -2.77 -5.06
C VAL A 68 14.41 -4.22 -5.49
N ALA A 69 13.20 -4.72 -5.29
CA ALA A 69 12.76 -5.97 -5.91
C ALA A 69 11.38 -5.74 -6.49
N ILE A 70 11.16 -6.31 -7.68
CA ILE A 70 9.83 -6.44 -8.25
C ILE A 70 9.32 -7.80 -7.79
N ALA A 71 8.06 -7.86 -7.38
CA ALA A 71 7.41 -9.13 -7.07
C ALA A 71 6.09 -9.21 -7.82
N GLU A 72 5.90 -10.33 -8.49
CA GLU A 72 4.61 -10.74 -9.02
C GLU A 72 4.02 -11.78 -8.06
N PHE A 73 2.71 -11.79 -7.90
CA PHE A 73 2.06 -12.80 -7.06
C PHE A 73 0.70 -13.19 -7.60
N SER A 74 0.31 -14.42 -7.28
CA SER A 74 -1.04 -14.93 -7.49
C SER A 74 -1.57 -15.60 -6.23
N ILE A 75 -2.90 -15.56 -6.08
CA ILE A 75 -3.62 -16.13 -4.95
C ILE A 75 -4.69 -17.08 -5.48
N ALA A 76 -4.73 -18.28 -4.93
CA ALA A 76 -5.76 -19.27 -5.19
C ALA A 76 -6.39 -19.75 -3.88
N LEU A 77 -7.70 -19.97 -3.89
CA LEU A 77 -8.39 -20.67 -2.81
C LEU A 77 -8.21 -22.17 -2.98
N LEU A 78 -7.96 -22.88 -1.90
CA LEU A 78 -7.87 -24.34 -1.91
C LEU A 78 -9.09 -24.97 -1.28
N ASN A 79 -9.60 -26.03 -1.90
CA ASN A 79 -10.58 -26.92 -1.26
C ASN A 79 -9.89 -27.91 -0.29
N ARG A 80 -10.67 -28.83 0.30
CA ARG A 80 -10.14 -29.84 1.24
C ARG A 80 -9.13 -30.80 0.61
N SER A 81 -9.26 -31.09 -0.69
CA SER A 81 -8.31 -31.93 -1.41
C SER A 81 -7.02 -31.20 -1.79
N GLY A 82 -6.94 -29.89 -1.56
CA GLY A 82 -5.78 -29.05 -1.91
C GLY A 82 -5.79 -28.55 -3.35
N ASP A 83 -6.92 -28.73 -4.06
CA ASP A 83 -7.13 -28.25 -5.41
C ASP A 83 -7.54 -26.79 -5.41
N ALA A 84 -7.01 -26.04 -6.38
CA ALA A 84 -7.39 -24.65 -6.56
C ALA A 84 -8.84 -24.56 -7.03
N VAL A 85 -9.67 -23.86 -6.27
CA VAL A 85 -11.06 -23.54 -6.64
C VAL A 85 -11.16 -22.11 -7.16
N HIS A 86 -12.10 -21.89 -8.09
CA HIS A 86 -12.19 -20.68 -8.91
C HIS A 86 -12.17 -19.36 -8.11
N LYS A 87 -11.67 -18.30 -8.76
CA LYS A 87 -11.37 -16.92 -8.30
C LYS A 87 -12.49 -16.14 -7.57
N LEU A 88 -13.67 -16.71 -7.33
CA LEU A 88 -14.75 -16.02 -6.61
C LEU A 88 -14.70 -16.43 -5.14
N LEU A 89 -14.13 -15.56 -4.31
CA LEU A 89 -14.08 -15.68 -2.84
C LEU A 89 -15.46 -15.87 -2.18
N GLU A 90 -16.53 -15.59 -2.93
CA GLU A 90 -17.89 -15.40 -2.44
C GLU A 90 -18.77 -16.66 -2.44
N SER A 91 -18.38 -17.77 -3.08
CA SER A 91 -19.30 -18.92 -3.24
C SER A 91 -19.09 -20.00 -2.16
N PRO A 92 -20.03 -20.18 -1.21
CA PRO A 92 -20.02 -21.34 -0.31
C PRO A 92 -20.15 -22.68 -1.05
N ALA A 93 -20.55 -22.67 -2.33
CA ALA A 93 -20.64 -23.87 -3.17
C ALA A 93 -19.27 -24.40 -3.64
N LEU A 94 -18.17 -23.66 -3.47
CA LEU A 94 -16.84 -24.10 -3.89
C LEU A 94 -16.16 -25.06 -2.91
N GLY A 95 -16.73 -25.23 -1.71
CA GLY A 95 -16.11 -26.06 -0.67
C GLY A 95 -14.69 -25.60 -0.36
N ALA A 96 -14.47 -24.29 -0.21
CA ALA A 96 -13.18 -23.71 0.20
C ALA A 96 -13.13 -23.48 1.72
N LEU A 97 -14.28 -23.18 2.31
CA LEU A 97 -14.45 -23.00 3.74
C LEU A 97 -14.69 -24.37 4.41
N HIS A 98 -13.80 -24.75 5.33
CA HIS A 98 -13.93 -25.98 6.10
C HIS A 98 -13.62 -25.74 7.56
N GLY A 99 -14.55 -26.11 8.45
CA GLY A 99 -14.35 -25.91 9.89
C GLY A 99 -13.96 -24.47 10.21
N ASP A 100 -14.72 -23.51 9.66
CA ASP A 100 -14.49 -22.06 9.75
C ASP A 100 -13.09 -21.62 9.33
N SER A 101 -12.42 -22.38 8.47
CA SER A 101 -11.07 -22.06 8.00
C SER A 101 -11.00 -22.03 6.49
N LEU A 102 -10.28 -21.06 5.97
CA LEU A 102 -10.02 -20.85 4.54
C LEU A 102 -8.54 -21.10 4.28
N THR A 103 -8.20 -21.89 3.26
CA THR A 103 -6.80 -22.07 2.87
C THR A 103 -6.53 -21.37 1.55
N LEU A 104 -5.49 -20.53 1.55
CA LEU A 104 -5.03 -19.75 0.41
C LEU A 104 -3.65 -20.22 -0.02
N ARG A 105 -3.48 -20.55 -1.29
CA ARG A 105 -2.17 -20.73 -1.91
C ARG A 105 -1.70 -19.39 -2.46
N CYS A 106 -0.60 -18.89 -1.92
CA CYS A 106 0.09 -17.73 -2.45
C CYS A 106 1.34 -18.18 -3.20
N ILE A 107 1.43 -17.79 -4.46
CA ILE A 107 2.63 -17.96 -5.29
C ILE A 107 3.25 -16.58 -5.43
N VAL A 108 4.52 -16.44 -5.06
CA VAL A 108 5.27 -15.18 -5.15
C VAL A 108 6.51 -15.40 -5.98
N ASP A 109 6.66 -14.60 -7.04
CA ASP A 109 7.82 -14.57 -7.91
C ASP A 109 8.61 -13.30 -7.63
N VAL A 110 9.74 -13.46 -6.92
CA VAL A 110 10.61 -12.33 -6.56
C VAL A 110 11.68 -12.17 -7.61
N ILE A 111 11.66 -11.02 -8.29
CA ILE A 111 12.68 -10.60 -9.24
C ILE A 111 13.71 -9.76 -8.50
N MET A 112 14.89 -10.34 -8.28
CA MET A 112 16.03 -9.62 -7.73
C MET A 112 16.84 -8.95 -8.83
N GLU A 113 16.94 -7.63 -8.78
CA GLU A 113 18.02 -6.92 -9.44
C GLU A 113 19.29 -7.11 -8.61
N ARG A 114 20.30 -7.72 -9.23
CA ARG A 114 21.64 -7.76 -8.65
C ARG A 114 22.15 -6.32 -8.71
N LYS A 115 22.27 -5.63 -7.58
CA LYS A 115 23.14 -4.45 -7.49
C LYS A 115 24.55 -4.94 -7.88
N ASN A 116 24.96 -4.70 -9.13
CA ASN A 116 26.37 -4.75 -9.46
C ASN A 116 27.01 -3.72 -8.53
N ARG A 117 27.83 -4.15 -7.57
CA ARG A 117 28.68 -3.25 -6.77
C ARG A 117 29.83 -2.65 -7.61
N ALA A 118 29.66 -2.53 -8.92
CA ALA A 118 30.64 -1.98 -9.84
C ALA A 118 29.92 -1.35 -11.04
N ALA A 119 29.42 -0.13 -10.82
CA ALA A 119 29.26 0.88 -11.86
C ALA A 119 29.27 2.21 -11.09
N GLY A 120 30.27 3.05 -11.37
CA GLY A 120 30.41 4.35 -10.73
C GLY A 120 29.12 5.13 -10.80
N ILE A 121 28.82 5.84 -9.72
CA ILE A 121 27.72 6.81 -9.67
C ILE A 121 27.98 7.80 -10.81
N VAL A 122 27.27 7.66 -11.93
CA VAL A 122 27.09 8.79 -12.84
C VAL A 122 26.18 9.72 -12.05
N ALA A 123 26.79 10.69 -11.38
CA ALA A 123 26.05 11.74 -10.71
C ALA A 123 25.36 12.54 -11.82
N VAL A 124 24.11 12.20 -12.11
CA VAL A 124 23.23 13.09 -12.87
C VAL A 124 23.13 14.36 -12.03
N PRO A 125 23.58 15.52 -12.53
CA PRO A 125 23.47 16.75 -11.78
C PRO A 125 21.99 17.04 -11.57
N VAL A 126 21.54 16.90 -10.32
CA VAL A 126 20.18 17.24 -9.94
C VAL A 126 20.10 18.77 -9.94
N PRO A 127 19.22 19.39 -10.75
CA PRO A 127 19.07 20.83 -10.73
C PRO A 127 18.60 21.28 -9.33
N PRO A 128 19.06 22.44 -8.84
CA PRO A 128 18.56 23.01 -7.60
C PRO A 128 17.03 23.11 -7.62
N SER A 129 16.41 22.85 -6.47
CA SER A 129 14.96 22.98 -6.33
C SER A 129 14.53 24.44 -6.56
N CYS A 130 13.59 24.66 -7.47
CA CYS A 130 12.97 25.98 -7.71
C CYS A 130 11.66 26.18 -6.94
N HIS A 131 11.31 25.30 -5.99
CA HIS A 131 10.05 25.37 -5.25
C HIS A 131 9.90 26.67 -4.46
N ALA A 132 10.96 27.14 -3.79
CA ALA A 132 10.91 28.38 -3.01
C ALA A 132 10.64 29.60 -3.91
N ALA A 133 11.35 29.71 -5.04
CA ALA A 133 11.16 30.80 -6.00
C ALA A 133 9.76 30.78 -6.65
N ASN A 134 9.24 29.59 -6.97
CA ASN A 134 7.89 29.45 -7.51
C ASN A 134 6.82 29.82 -6.47
N ALA A 135 7.00 29.41 -5.21
CA ALA A 135 6.10 29.76 -4.11
C ALA A 135 6.11 31.26 -3.84
N GLU A 136 7.28 31.90 -3.80
CA GLU A 136 7.40 33.36 -3.65
C GLU A 136 6.69 34.08 -4.79
N LYS A 137 6.94 33.70 -6.04
CA LYS A 137 6.27 34.29 -7.20
C LYS A 137 4.74 34.18 -7.10
N PHE A 138 4.24 33.02 -6.68
CA PHE A 138 2.81 32.78 -6.50
C PHE A 138 2.21 33.63 -5.38
N LEU A 139 2.89 33.73 -4.24
CA LEU A 139 2.43 34.54 -3.10
C LEU A 139 2.43 36.04 -3.42
N LEU A 140 3.37 36.50 -4.23
CA LEU A 140 3.50 37.90 -4.61
C LEU A 140 2.66 38.29 -5.83
N SER A 141 2.23 37.34 -6.68
CA SER A 141 1.50 37.69 -7.90
C SER A 141 0.10 38.24 -7.62
N GLY A 142 -0.54 37.80 -6.53
CA GLY A 142 -1.90 38.23 -6.17
C GLY A 142 -2.97 37.74 -7.17
N ASP A 143 -2.63 36.78 -8.03
CA ASP A 143 -3.52 36.26 -9.07
C ASP A 143 -4.71 35.48 -8.49
N ILE A 144 -4.55 34.97 -7.26
CA ILE A 144 -5.63 34.33 -6.51
C ILE A 144 -6.07 35.20 -5.34
N PRO A 145 -7.38 35.24 -5.01
CA PRO A 145 -7.86 35.96 -3.84
C PRO A 145 -7.21 35.45 -2.55
N PHE A 146 -6.71 36.37 -1.73
CA PHE A 146 -6.31 36.08 -0.36
C PHE A 146 -7.54 35.78 0.49
N ASP A 147 -7.47 34.72 1.29
CA ASP A 147 -8.55 34.21 2.15
C ASP A 147 -8.31 34.50 3.65
N LEU A 148 -7.23 35.24 3.95
CA LEU A 148 -6.85 35.67 5.28
C LEU A 148 -6.25 37.08 5.27
N GLU A 149 -6.62 37.90 6.25
CA GLU A 149 -6.01 39.21 6.49
C GLU A 149 -5.52 39.29 7.95
N PHE A 150 -4.28 39.73 8.14
CA PHE A 150 -3.70 40.05 9.45
C PHE A 150 -3.64 41.56 9.62
N HIS A 151 -4.25 42.06 10.69
CA HIS A 151 -4.14 43.46 11.08
C HIS A 151 -3.09 43.60 12.18
N VAL A 152 -1.94 44.18 11.84
CA VAL A 152 -0.82 44.40 12.76
C VAL A 152 -0.59 45.90 12.87
N SER A 153 -1.01 46.47 14.00
CA SER A 153 -1.04 47.92 14.22
C SER A 153 -1.89 48.63 13.15
N ASP A 154 -1.27 49.49 12.34
CA ASP A 154 -1.88 50.28 11.26
C ASP A 154 -1.72 49.63 9.88
N VAL A 155 -1.16 48.41 9.80
CA VAL A 155 -0.88 47.72 8.55
C VAL A 155 -1.71 46.45 8.43
N THR A 156 -2.30 46.24 7.25
CA THR A 156 -3.02 45.01 6.89
C THR A 156 -2.19 44.17 5.94
N PHE A 157 -1.92 42.92 6.32
CA PHE A 157 -1.22 41.93 5.50
C PHE A 157 -2.21 40.89 4.99
N LYS A 158 -2.22 40.62 3.68
CA LYS A 158 -3.05 39.57 3.10
C LYS A 158 -2.25 38.28 2.93
N ALA A 159 -2.89 37.14 3.15
CA ALA A 159 -2.23 35.84 3.14
C ALA A 159 -3.18 34.71 2.69
N HIS A 160 -2.63 33.51 2.55
CA HIS A 160 -3.38 32.29 2.30
C HIS A 160 -3.41 31.39 3.53
N ARG A 161 -4.60 31.00 4.00
CA ARG A 161 -4.79 30.20 5.24
C ARG A 161 -3.97 28.92 5.24
N MET A 162 -3.98 28.19 4.12
CA MET A 162 -3.23 26.93 3.99
C MET A 162 -1.71 27.13 4.13
N VAL A 163 -1.18 28.26 3.64
CA VAL A 163 0.25 28.55 3.71
C VAL A 163 0.67 28.87 5.14
N VAL A 164 -0.15 29.64 5.87
CA VAL A 164 0.10 30.00 7.26
C VAL A 164 0.01 28.76 8.17
N ALA A 165 -1.05 27.95 8.03
CA ALA A 165 -1.25 26.73 8.80
C ALA A 165 -0.13 25.69 8.60
N GLY A 166 0.45 25.64 7.40
CA GLY A 166 1.60 24.77 7.11
C GLY A 166 2.92 25.22 7.73
N GLN A 167 3.04 26.49 8.15
CA GLN A 167 4.30 27.09 8.62
C GLN A 167 4.27 27.46 10.11
N SER A 168 3.10 27.45 10.75
CA SER A 168 2.95 27.81 12.16
C SER A 168 1.86 26.95 12.83
N PRO A 169 2.16 26.31 13.97
CA PRO A 169 1.19 25.49 14.71
C PRO A 169 0.11 26.32 15.43
N TYR A 170 0.22 27.66 15.40
CA TYR A 170 -0.68 28.57 16.09
C TYR A 170 -1.82 29.10 15.20
N PHE A 171 -1.83 28.74 13.92
CA PHE A 171 -2.79 29.20 12.92
C PHE A 171 -3.53 28.04 12.25
#